data_AF-A0AAU3M7Y5-F1
#
_entry.id   AF-A0AAU3M7Y5-F1
#
_cell.length_a   1.000
_cell.length_b   1.000
_cell.length_c   1.000
_cell.angle_alpha   90.00
_cell.angle_beta   90.00
_cell.angle_gamma   90.00
#
_symmetry.space_group_name_H-M   'P 1'
#
loop_
_entity.id
_entity.type
_entity.pdbx_description
1 polymer ?
#
loop_
_entity_poly.entity_id
_entity_poly.type
_entity_poly.pdbx_seq_one_letter_code
_entity_poly.pdbx_strand_id
1 'polypeptide(L)' 'MIFETVDSAELGVHLRRLQEAGTDASMIRIETLCGRLKYPSGYRLSRFVTDPECESDNEHADD' A
#
# COMPACT_ATOMS: atom_id res chain seq x y z
N MET A 1 1.15 -2.09 -5.19
CA MET A 1 1.09 -3.45 -4.61
C MET A 1 -0.08 -3.52 -3.65
N ILE A 2 -0.87 -4.59 -3.70
CA ILE A 2 -2.03 -4.84 -2.83
C ILE A 2 -1.83 -6.22 -2.17
N PHE A 3 -2.05 -6.30 -0.86
CA PHE A 3 -1.99 -7.53 -0.06
C PHE A 3 -3.31 -7.67 0.73
N GLU A 4 -3.89 -8.86 0.77
CA GLU A 4 -5.15 -9.13 1.47
C GLU A 4 -5.03 -10.39 2.33
N THR A 5 -5.55 -10.33 3.56
CA THR A 5 -5.58 -11.47 4.48
C THR A 5 -6.73 -11.34 5.48
N VAL A 6 -7.23 -12.45 6.01
CA VAL A 6 -8.16 -12.47 7.17
C VAL A 6 -7.43 -12.68 8.50
N ASP A 7 -6.13 -12.97 8.45
CA ASP A 7 -5.30 -13.24 9.61
C ASP A 7 -4.55 -11.97 10.05
N SER A 8 -4.83 -11.50 11.27
CA SER A 8 -4.19 -10.32 11.84
C SER A 8 -2.70 -10.53 12.15
N ALA A 9 -2.27 -11.76 12.43
CA ALA A 9 -0.85 -12.09 12.61
C ALA A 9 -0.10 -12.01 11.28
N GLU A 10 -0.69 -12.50 10.19
CA GLU A 10 -0.12 -12.40 8.85
C GLU A 10 0.02 -10.94 8.40
N LEU A 11 -1.00 -10.11 8.67
CA LEU A 11 -0.93 -8.67 8.46
C LEU A 11 0.24 -8.04 9.23
N GLY A 12 0.41 -8.40 10.51
CA GLY A 12 1.51 -7.89 11.36
C GLY A 12 2.89 -8.25 10.81
N VAL A 13 3.08 -9.49 10.34
CA VAL A 13 4.32 -9.91 9.68
C VAL A 13 4.58 -9.11 8.41
N HIS A 14 3.54 -8.86 7.60
CA HIS A 14 3.69 -8.09 6.37
C HIS A 14 4.06 -6.63 6.63
N LEU A 15 3.43 -5.99 7.61
CA LEU A 15 3.76 -4.61 8.02
C LEU A 15 5.20 -4.50 8.51
N ARG A 16 5.65 -5.47 9.31
CA ARG A 16 7.03 -5.50 9.80
C ARG A 16 8.05 -5.57 8.65
N ARG A 17 7.78 -6.40 7.64
CA ARG A 17 8.62 -6.50 6.44
C ARG A 17 8.68 -5.18 5.66
N LEU A 18 7.56 -4.47 5.55
CA LEU A 18 7.52 -3.16 4.90
C LEU A 18 8.34 -2.11 5.66
N GLN A 19 8.27 -2.14 6.99
CA GLN A 19 9.08 -1.27 7.85
C GLN A 19 10.57 -1.59 7.73
N GLU A 20 10.94 -2.87 7.74
CA GLU A 20 12.33 -3.34 7.54
C GLU A 20 12.87 -2.97 6.15
N ALA A 21 11.99 -2.92 5.14
CA ALA A 21 12.32 -2.44 3.79
C ALA A 21 12.40 -0.91 3.66
N GLY A 22 12.20 -0.16 4.75
CA GLY A 22 12.25 1.31 4.74
C GLY A 22 11.05 1.97 4.07
N THR A 23 9.90 1.28 3.99
CA THR A 23 8.68 1.86 3.45
C THR A 23 8.11 2.89 4.43
N ASP A 24 7.87 4.11 3.97
CA ASP A 24 7.20 5.13 4.77
C ASP A 24 5.77 4.68 5.13
N ALA A 25 5.44 4.76 6.42
CA ALA A 25 4.11 4.45 6.93
C ALA A 25 3.03 5.36 6.33
N SER A 26 3.36 6.61 5.98
CA SER A 26 2.42 7.53 5.31
C SER A 26 1.98 7.03 3.94
N MET A 27 2.81 6.17 3.31
CA MET A 27 2.56 5.58 2.00
C MET A 27 1.73 4.30 2.08
N ILE A 28 1.38 3.82 3.29
CA ILE A 28 0.63 2.59 3.50
C ILE A 28 -0.79 2.89 3.98
N ARG A 29 -1.78 2.26 3.33
CA ARG A 29 -3.19 2.30 3.72
C ARG A 29 -3.65 0.88 4.07
N ILE A 30 -4.23 0.75 5.26
CA ILE A 30 -4.83 -0.49 5.75
C ILE A 30 -6.34 -0.31 5.79
N GLU A 31 -7.06 -1.22 5.17
CA GLU A 31 -8.52 -1.24 5.15
C GLU A 31 -9.02 -2.51 5.83
N THR A 32 -9.95 -2.36 6.78
CA THR A 32 -10.64 -3.49 7.38
C THR A 32 -11.90 -3.79 6.57
N LEU A 33 -11.89 -4.91 5.86
CA LEU A 33 -13.01 -5.41 5.07
C LEU A 33 -14.01 -6.09 6.01
N CYS A 34 -14.78 -5.28 6.72
CA CYS A 34 -15.89 -5.76 7.55
C CYS A 34 -17.05 -6.21 6.64
N GLY A 35 -17.15 -7.52 6.38
CA GLY A 35 -18.29 -8.10 5.69
C GLY A 35 -19.57 -8.09 6.53
N ARG A 36 -20.66 -8.68 6.00
CA ARG A 36 -21.82 -9.03 6.85
C ARG A 36 -21.35 -9.94 7.98
N LEU A 37 -21.90 -9.78 9.19
CA LEU A 37 -21.53 -10.43 10.48
C LEU A 37 -21.15 -11.93 10.44
N LYS A 38 -21.49 -12.64 9.37
CA LYS A 38 -21.24 -14.06 9.16
C LYS A 38 -19.82 -14.39 8.64
N TYR A 39 -19.05 -13.39 8.20
CA TYR A 39 -17.69 -13.58 7.67
C TYR A 39 -16.64 -12.92 8.56
N PRO A 40 -15.46 -13.54 8.75
CA PRO A 40 -14.34 -12.91 9.44
C PRO A 40 -13.94 -11.62 8.71
N SER A 41 -13.65 -10.57 9.48
CA SER A 41 -13.15 -9.31 8.92
C SER A 41 -11.83 -9.57 8.20
N GLY A 42 -11.74 -9.13 6.95
CA GLY A 42 -10.49 -9.13 6.20
C GLY A 42 -9.70 -7.85 6.42
N TYR A 43 -8.44 -7.86 6.03
CA TYR A 43 -7.56 -6.72 5.98
C TYR A 43 -7.01 -6.60 4.57
N ARG A 44 -7.01 -5.39 4.03
CA ARG A 44 -6.33 -5.04 2.78
C ARG A 44 -5.26 -4.01 3.06
N LEU A 45 -4.04 -4.30 2.64
CA LEU A 45 -2.92 -3.38 2.66
C LEU A 45 -2.64 -2.92 1.23
N SER A 46 -2.59 -1.61 1.05
CA SER A 46 -2.27 -0.97 -0.22
C SER A 46 -1.19 0.09 -0.02
N ARG A 47 -0.31 0.25 -1.00
CA ARG A 47 0.71 1.30 -1.01
C ARG A 47 0.34 2.39 -2.01
N PHE A 48 0.38 3.65 -1.58
CA PHE A 48 0.24 4.80 -2.46
C PHE A 48 1.39 4.84 -3.46
N VAL A 49 1.07 5.12 -4.72
CA VAL A 49 2.05 5.33 -5.79
C VAL A 49 2.10 6.83 -6.03
N THR A 50 3.21 7.48 -5.68
CA THR A 50 3.38 8.93 -5.78
C THR A 50 3.75 9.42 -7.18
N ASP A 51 3.85 8.52 -8.17
CA ASP A 51 4.23 8.89 -9.53
C ASP A 51 3.43 8.05 -10.53
N PRO A 52 2.29 8.55 -11.04
CA PRO A 52 1.72 8.01 -12.26
C PRO A 52 2.55 8.43 -13.47
N GLU A 53 2.92 9.71 -13.61
CA GLU A 53 3.67 10.24 -14.75
C GLU A 53 4.36 11.56 -14.36
N CYS A 54 5.61 11.53 -13.89
CA CYS A 54 6.52 12.65 -14.11
C CYS A 54 6.91 12.60 -15.59
N GLU A 55 5.96 12.96 -16.48
CA GLU A 55 6.30 13.30 -17.85
C GLU A 55 7.36 14.38 -17.73
N SER A 56 8.58 14.01 -18.09
CA SER A 56 9.70 14.91 -18.08
C SER A 56 9.30 16.08 -18.95
N ASP A 57 9.15 17.27 -18.35
CA ASP A 57 9.20 18.52 -19.07
C ASP A 57 10.48 18.44 -19.90
N ASN A 58 10.34 18.10 -21.19
CA ASN A 58 11.40 18.26 -22.15
C ASN A 58 11.57 19.76 -22.29
N GLU A 59 12.43 20.31 -21.44
CA GLU A 59 13.10 21.58 -21.61
C GLU A 59 13.77 21.53 -23.00
N HIS A 60 13.04 21.99 -24.01
CA HIS A 60 13.60 22.30 -25.32
C HIS A 60 14.42 23.57 -25.13
N ALA A 61 15.68 23.38 -24.72
CA ALA A 61 16.73 24.37 -24.91
C ALA A 61 17.36 24.17 -26.31
N ASP A 62 17.71 25.32 -26.93
CA ASP A 62 18.35 25.55 -28.25
C ASP A 62 17.42 25.42 -29.49
N ASP A 63 17.28 26.41 -30.40
CA ASP A 63 17.98 27.67 -30.72
C ASP A 63 16.97 28.72 -31.26
#